data_AF-A0A2H3BGA8-F1
#
_entry.id   AF-A0A2H3BGA8-F1
#
_cell.length_a   1.000
_cell.length_b   1.000
_cell.length_c   1.000
_cell.angle_alpha   90.00
_cell.angle_beta   90.00
_cell.angle_gamma   90.00
#
_symmetry.space_group_name_H-M   'P 1'
#
loop_
_entity.id
_entity.type
_entity.pdbx_description
1 polymer ?
#
loop_
_entity_poly.entity_id
_entity_poly.type
_entity_poly.pdbx_seq_one_letter_code
_entity_poly.pdbx_strand_id
1 'polypeptide(L)'
;MTPQSENTPSMHAAPQAGCKQGPKCPRASGGPKLTPLTDTGNTTEANANVNLAAMQATLKRLEAELLREKKVHQDLQRDMESQAAQQEQTRDEGGEATTPVARNLEEELTQERLANAELQKALDDMVKSGSTSTDAKGPTIPRPKGSASTHFSIQVAMKLASLQEKDLKYKAIQRGIHFLALNVNIDWKLTWSKIPALAKANLYSAAREKHKYLKCFENDWATEELAKMYFKNIHGNHYWRSYLQVPEGYSHLKANSAQHNPSTSCIKKVKAVMLKCQEARARKTASKRAAEAEEPAMEDTNDPNPIGQDSEEIQVDEEDDNMPVDAEGGEDDNGESEE
;
A
#
# COMPACT_ATOMS: atom_id res chain seq x y z
N MET A 1 -15.10 81.42 -22.35
CA MET A 1 -15.57 80.24 -23.10
C MET A 1 -15.41 79.03 -22.20
N THR A 2 -16.51 78.59 -21.63
CA THR A 2 -16.64 77.44 -20.72
C THR A 2 -17.37 76.34 -21.50
N PRO A 3 -16.85 75.11 -21.57
CA PRO A 3 -17.65 74.01 -22.07
C PRO A 3 -18.42 73.35 -20.92
N GLN A 4 -19.74 73.30 -21.13
CA GLN A 4 -20.77 72.53 -20.44
C GLN A 4 -20.56 71.03 -20.71
N SER A 5 -20.58 70.15 -19.70
CA SER A 5 -21.73 69.31 -19.29
C SER A 5 -22.30 68.39 -20.37
N GLU A 6 -21.91 67.11 -20.33
CA GLU A 6 -22.66 65.97 -20.89
C GLU A 6 -22.60 64.81 -19.88
N ASN A 7 -23.70 64.55 -19.15
CA ASN A 7 -24.70 63.51 -19.41
C ASN A 7 -24.15 62.07 -19.46
N THR A 8 -24.07 61.43 -18.29
CA THR A 8 -23.94 59.96 -18.15
C THR A 8 -25.31 59.30 -18.00
N PRO A 9 -25.66 58.29 -18.80
CA PRO A 9 -26.93 57.58 -18.68
C PRO A 9 -26.91 56.56 -17.52
N SER A 10 -27.95 56.69 -16.69
CA SER A 10 -28.34 55.76 -15.64
C SER A 10 -28.82 54.44 -16.26
N MET A 11 -28.02 53.38 -16.10
CA MET A 11 -28.40 52.01 -16.46
C MET A 11 -28.78 51.21 -15.20
N HIS A 12 -30.09 51.03 -15.09
CA HIS A 12 -30.87 50.02 -14.40
C HIS A 12 -30.16 48.99 -13.50
N ALA A 13 -30.56 49.02 -12.24
CA ALA A 13 -30.35 47.98 -11.24
C ALA A 13 -30.98 46.64 -11.68
N ALA A 14 -30.15 45.59 -11.67
CA ALA A 14 -30.60 44.21 -11.82
C ALA A 14 -31.31 43.74 -10.53
N PRO A 15 -32.38 42.92 -10.65
CA PRO A 15 -33.10 42.39 -9.49
C PRO A 15 -32.24 41.37 -8.74
N GLN A 16 -32.04 41.63 -7.45
CA GLN A 16 -31.42 40.70 -6.52
C GLN A 16 -32.27 39.42 -6.44
N ALA A 17 -31.75 38.32 -6.96
CA ALA A 17 -32.29 37.00 -6.71
C ALA A 17 -32.11 36.68 -5.22
N GLY A 18 -33.22 36.59 -4.50
CA GLY A 18 -33.25 36.22 -3.09
C GLY A 18 -32.70 34.82 -2.86
N CYS A 19 -31.47 34.74 -2.35
CA CYS A 19 -30.98 33.56 -1.66
C CYS A 19 -31.85 33.32 -0.42
N LYS A 20 -32.75 32.33 -0.52
CA LYS A 20 -33.51 31.79 0.60
C LYS A 20 -32.52 31.39 1.70
N GLN A 21 -32.56 32.12 2.81
CA GLN A 21 -31.87 31.75 4.03
C GLN A 21 -32.51 30.45 4.54
N GLY A 22 -31.76 29.36 4.47
CA GLY A 22 -32.11 28.12 5.14
C GLY A 22 -32.19 28.32 6.66
N PRO A 23 -32.89 27.43 7.37
CA PRO A 23 -33.16 27.58 8.80
C PRO A 23 -31.86 27.70 9.59
N LYS A 24 -31.72 28.86 10.27
CA LYS A 24 -30.73 29.11 11.32
C LYS A 24 -30.81 27.98 12.34
N CYS A 25 -29.82 27.08 12.35
CA CYS A 25 -29.56 26.26 13.51
C CYS A 25 -29.18 27.20 14.68
N PRO A 26 -29.84 27.11 15.84
CA PRO A 26 -29.47 27.90 17.01
C PRO A 26 -28.05 27.49 17.44
N ARG A 27 -27.12 28.42 17.22
CA ARG A 27 -25.74 28.34 17.70
C ARG A 27 -25.79 28.45 19.21
N ALA A 28 -25.76 27.31 19.90
CA ALA A 28 -25.60 27.26 21.35
C ALA A 28 -24.24 27.87 21.72
N SER A 29 -24.25 29.15 22.04
CA SER A 29 -23.17 29.86 22.71
C SER A 29 -23.14 29.44 24.18
N GLY A 30 -22.66 28.23 24.43
CA GLY A 30 -22.32 27.70 25.74
C GLY A 30 -20.89 27.21 25.70
N GLY A 31 -19.95 28.14 25.50
CA GLY A 31 -18.52 27.83 25.54
C GLY A 31 -18.13 27.36 26.95
N PRO A 32 -17.58 26.14 27.12
CA PRO A 32 -16.98 25.76 28.39
C PRO A 32 -15.84 26.74 28.70
N LYS A 33 -15.92 27.32 29.90
CA LYS A 33 -14.92 28.20 30.50
C LYS A 33 -13.55 27.52 30.38
N LEU A 34 -12.69 28.08 29.53
CA LEU A 34 -11.31 27.64 29.33
C LEU A 34 -10.59 27.71 30.68
N THR A 35 -10.33 26.54 31.26
CA THR A 35 -9.31 26.38 32.28
C THR A 35 -7.94 26.60 31.63
N PRO A 36 -6.99 27.22 32.35
CA PRO A 36 -5.65 27.47 31.82
C PRO A 36 -4.98 26.15 31.45
N LEU A 37 -4.58 26.06 30.18
CA LEU A 37 -3.80 24.98 29.60
C LEU A 37 -2.46 24.94 30.33
N THR A 38 -2.30 23.98 31.24
CA THR A 38 -1.00 23.67 31.81
C THR A 38 -0.18 22.93 30.78
N ASP A 39 1.06 23.37 30.64
CA ASP A 39 2.07 22.91 29.71
C ASP A 39 2.44 21.44 29.99
N THR A 40 1.89 20.50 29.22
CA THR A 40 2.22 19.07 29.30
C THR A 40 3.14 18.66 28.14
N GLY A 41 4.33 19.27 28.09
CA GLY A 41 5.36 19.01 27.07
C GLY A 41 6.14 17.69 27.20
N ASN A 42 5.90 16.85 28.22
CA ASN A 42 6.80 15.73 28.55
C ASN A 42 6.18 14.31 28.51
N THR A 43 4.96 14.10 28.02
CA THR A 43 4.24 12.82 28.24
C THR A 43 4.46 11.74 27.17
N THR A 44 5.07 12.06 26.03
CA THR A 44 5.17 11.10 24.91
C THR A 44 6.29 10.06 25.08
N GLU A 45 7.39 10.40 25.76
CA GLU A 45 8.47 9.45 26.04
C GLU A 45 8.13 8.48 27.18
N ALA A 46 7.35 8.93 28.17
CA ALA A 46 6.92 8.08 29.28
C ALA A 46 6.03 6.91 28.80
N ASN A 47 5.22 7.12 27.77
CA ASN A 47 4.28 6.10 27.29
C ASN A 47 4.95 4.99 26.46
N ALA A 48 6.06 5.29 25.76
CA ALA A 48 6.84 4.28 25.05
C ALA A 48 7.57 3.33 26.02
N ASN A 49 8.08 3.85 27.14
CA ASN A 49 8.73 3.04 28.17
C ASN A 49 7.76 2.11 28.90
N VAL A 50 6.50 2.52 29.09
CA VAL A 50 5.47 1.66 29.70
C VAL A 50 5.17 0.43 28.83
N ASN A 51 5.10 0.60 27.50
CA ASN A 51 4.86 -0.53 26.58
C ASN A 51 6.04 -1.51 26.51
N LEU A 52 7.28 -1.01 26.54
CA LEU A 52 8.46 -1.88 26.57
C LEU A 52 8.54 -2.68 27.88
N ALA A 53 8.26 -2.05 29.02
CA ALA A 53 8.21 -2.72 30.31
C ALA A 53 7.10 -3.78 30.37
N ALA A 54 5.93 -3.49 29.79
CA ALA A 54 4.83 -4.46 29.69
C ALA A 54 5.22 -5.68 28.85
N MET A 55 5.89 -5.48 27.70
CA MET A 55 6.36 -6.58 26.84
C MET A 55 7.46 -7.41 27.52
N GLN A 56 8.36 -6.79 28.26
CA GLN A 56 9.37 -7.53 29.03
C GLN A 56 8.73 -8.33 30.18
N ALA A 57 7.68 -7.80 30.81
CA ALA A 57 6.95 -8.52 31.85
C ALA A 57 6.19 -9.74 31.28
N THR A 58 5.62 -9.64 30.07
CA THR A 58 4.97 -10.79 29.43
C THR A 58 5.96 -11.87 29.04
N LEU A 59 7.14 -11.51 28.52
CA LEU A 59 8.20 -12.49 28.21
C LEU A 59 8.67 -13.24 29.46
N LYS A 60 8.95 -12.53 30.56
CA LYS A 60 9.32 -13.18 31.83
C LYS A 60 8.23 -14.10 32.39
N ARG A 61 6.95 -13.73 32.20
CA ARG A 61 5.81 -14.57 32.60
C ARG A 61 5.77 -15.87 31.80
N LEU A 62 5.99 -15.81 30.48
CA LEU A 62 6.04 -16.98 29.60
C LEU A 62 7.22 -17.89 29.94
N GLU A 63 8.41 -17.33 30.20
CA GLU A 63 9.57 -18.11 30.63
C GLU A 63 9.30 -18.86 31.95
N ALA A 64 8.66 -18.20 32.93
CA ALA A 64 8.31 -18.82 34.21
C ALA A 64 7.21 -19.89 34.07
N GLU A 65 6.36 -19.80 33.06
CA GLU A 65 5.33 -20.80 32.74
C GLU A 65 5.95 -22.03 32.09
N LEU A 66 6.84 -21.83 31.11
CA LEU A 66 7.61 -22.91 30.48
C LEU A 66 8.45 -23.69 31.50
N LEU A 67 9.06 -23.01 32.46
CA LEU A 67 9.80 -23.66 33.55
C LEU A 67 8.89 -24.50 34.47
N ARG A 68 7.66 -24.03 34.73
CA ARG A 68 6.67 -24.77 35.51
C ARG A 68 6.20 -26.02 34.76
N GLU A 69 5.89 -25.92 33.48
CA GLU A 69 5.53 -27.09 32.65
C GLU A 69 6.65 -28.12 32.59
N LYS A 70 7.90 -27.68 32.41
CA LYS A 70 9.07 -28.57 32.43
C LYS A 70 9.19 -29.32 33.76
N LYS A 71 8.91 -28.64 34.88
CA LYS A 71 8.91 -29.28 36.20
C LYS A 71 7.77 -30.28 36.35
N VAL A 72 6.55 -29.94 35.90
CA VAL A 72 5.40 -30.87 35.91
C VAL A 72 5.72 -32.13 35.09
N HIS A 73 6.31 -31.99 33.91
CA HIS A 73 6.75 -33.13 33.11
C HIS A 73 7.81 -33.98 33.81
N GLN A 74 8.77 -33.34 34.46
CA GLN A 74 9.81 -34.05 35.22
C GLN A 74 9.22 -34.81 36.42
N ASP A 75 8.26 -34.23 37.12
CA ASP A 75 7.59 -34.87 38.25
C ASP A 75 6.70 -36.02 37.77
N LEU A 76 5.95 -35.85 36.67
CA LEU A 76 5.16 -36.92 36.05
C LEU A 76 6.04 -38.09 35.60
N GLN A 77 7.22 -37.80 35.04
CA GLN A 77 8.18 -38.84 34.67
C GLN A 77 8.69 -39.60 35.89
N ARG A 78 8.96 -38.91 37.01
CA ARG A 78 9.37 -39.54 38.27
C ARG A 78 8.25 -40.40 38.87
N ASP A 79 6.99 -39.97 38.74
CA ASP A 79 5.83 -40.74 39.21
C ASP A 79 5.63 -42.01 38.38
N MET A 80 5.80 -41.92 37.06
CA MET A 80 5.79 -43.11 36.18
C MET A 80 6.90 -44.09 36.54
N GLU A 81 8.13 -43.61 36.77
CA GLU A 81 9.26 -44.45 37.19
C GLU A 81 9.00 -45.10 38.57
N SER A 82 8.39 -44.35 39.49
CA SER A 82 8.04 -44.87 40.82
C SER A 82 6.93 -45.92 40.75
N GLN A 83 5.92 -45.75 39.89
CA GLN A 83 4.88 -46.76 39.64
C GLN A 83 5.47 -48.03 39.01
N ALA A 84 6.40 -47.89 38.07
CA ALA A 84 7.09 -49.02 37.46
C ALA A 84 7.90 -49.82 38.52
N ALA A 85 8.63 -49.13 39.41
CA ALA A 85 9.37 -49.78 40.49
C ALA A 85 8.46 -50.47 41.53
N GLN A 86 7.30 -49.88 41.85
CA GLN A 86 6.32 -50.52 42.73
C GLN A 86 5.71 -51.78 42.11
N GLN A 87 5.45 -51.78 40.79
CA GLN A 87 4.97 -52.96 40.08
C GLN A 87 6.01 -54.09 40.09
N GLU A 88 7.32 -53.79 39.97
CA GLU A 88 8.37 -54.80 40.12
C GLU A 88 8.41 -55.43 41.52
N GLN A 89 8.27 -54.63 42.59
CA GLN A 89 8.26 -55.16 43.96
C GLN A 89 7.05 -56.06 44.26
N THR A 90 5.88 -55.78 43.67
CA THR A 90 4.71 -56.66 43.84
C THR A 90 4.80 -57.97 43.07
N ARG A 91 5.80 -58.13 42.19
CA ARG A 91 5.95 -59.30 41.32
C ARG A 91 6.72 -60.46 41.95
N ASP A 92 7.48 -60.22 43.01
CA ASP A 92 8.35 -61.23 43.66
C ASP A 92 7.61 -62.19 44.62
N GLU A 93 6.32 -61.98 44.92
CA GLU A 93 5.54 -62.91 45.76
C GLU A 93 4.47 -63.72 44.99
N GLY A 94 4.33 -63.51 43.68
CA GLY A 94 3.35 -64.19 42.84
C GLY A 94 4.01 -64.99 41.72
N GLY A 95 4.36 -66.24 42.00
CA GLY A 95 4.93 -67.17 41.03
C GLY A 95 4.11 -67.31 39.74
N GLU A 96 4.83 -67.23 38.62
CA GLU A 96 4.55 -67.83 37.32
C GLU A 96 3.12 -67.68 36.73
N ALA A 97 2.87 -66.50 36.15
CA ALA A 97 2.19 -66.42 34.86
C ALA A 97 2.50 -65.06 34.23
N THR A 98 3.64 -64.97 33.54
CA THR A 98 4.02 -63.82 32.72
C THR A 98 2.98 -63.68 31.61
N THR A 99 1.99 -62.83 31.85
CA THR A 99 0.88 -62.61 30.93
C THR A 99 1.41 -62.03 29.61
N PRO A 100 0.96 -62.55 28.44
CA PRO A 100 1.42 -62.11 27.12
C PRO A 100 1.17 -60.61 26.86
N VAL A 101 0.28 -59.99 27.63
CA VAL A 101 -0.05 -58.55 27.55
C VAL A 101 1.14 -57.65 27.92
N ALA A 102 1.96 -58.03 28.90
CA ALA A 102 3.11 -57.21 29.32
C ALA A 102 4.21 -57.17 28.23
N ARG A 103 4.43 -58.28 27.52
CA ARG A 103 5.35 -58.32 26.38
C ARG A 103 4.87 -57.46 25.21
N ASN A 104 3.57 -57.52 24.90
CA ASN A 104 3.01 -56.69 23.82
C ASN A 104 3.14 -55.19 24.11
N LEU A 105 2.94 -54.76 25.36
CA LEU A 105 3.05 -53.34 25.74
C LEU A 105 4.50 -52.82 25.62
N GLU A 106 5.47 -53.66 25.97
CA GLU A 106 6.89 -53.32 25.89
C GLU A 106 7.34 -53.23 24.42
N GLU A 107 6.89 -54.16 23.57
CA GLU A 107 7.11 -54.10 22.12
C GLU A 107 6.52 -52.82 21.50
N GLU A 108 5.28 -52.47 21.85
CA GLU A 108 4.61 -51.25 21.35
C GLU A 108 5.35 -49.97 21.76
N LEU A 109 5.84 -49.90 23.01
CA LEU A 109 6.60 -48.76 23.51
C LEU A 109 7.96 -48.63 22.81
N THR A 110 8.62 -49.74 22.46
CA THR A 110 9.85 -49.70 21.66
C THR A 110 9.59 -49.26 20.22
N GLN A 111 8.47 -49.68 19.63
CA GLN A 111 8.06 -49.31 18.28
C GLN A 111 7.77 -47.80 18.17
N GLU A 112 7.08 -47.23 19.16
CA GLU A 112 6.79 -45.79 19.20
C GLU A 112 8.07 -44.95 19.34
N ARG A 113 9.03 -45.40 20.15
CA ARG A 113 10.34 -44.73 20.29
C ARG A 113 11.13 -44.73 18.99
N LEU A 114 11.10 -45.82 18.23
CA LEU A 114 11.74 -45.90 16.92
C LEU A 114 11.07 -44.99 15.89
N ALA A 115 9.73 -44.98 15.85
CA ALA A 115 8.97 -44.09 14.96
C ALA A 115 9.24 -42.60 15.25
N ASN A 116 9.32 -42.23 16.53
CA ASN A 116 9.66 -40.86 16.93
C ASN A 116 11.11 -40.49 16.57
N ALA A 117 12.06 -41.42 16.73
CA ALA A 117 13.45 -41.20 16.31
C ALA A 117 13.57 -41.02 14.78
N GLU A 118 12.77 -41.75 14.00
CA GLU A 118 12.73 -41.63 12.54
C GLU A 118 12.09 -40.31 12.09
N LEU A 119 10.99 -39.89 12.72
CA LEU A 119 10.38 -38.57 12.51
C LEU A 119 11.34 -37.43 12.83
N GLN A 120 12.07 -37.53 13.96
CA GLN A 120 13.06 -36.54 14.34
C GLN A 120 14.20 -36.47 13.31
N LYS A 121 14.68 -37.62 12.84
CA LYS A 121 15.69 -37.69 11.78
C LYS A 121 15.19 -37.11 10.46
N ALA A 122 13.93 -37.34 10.08
CA ALA A 122 13.34 -36.78 8.87
C ALA A 122 13.22 -35.24 8.95
N LEU A 123 12.89 -34.70 10.12
CA LEU A 123 12.91 -33.25 10.35
C LEU A 123 14.32 -32.67 10.26
N ASP A 124 15.30 -33.33 10.88
CA ASP A 124 16.71 -32.89 10.80
C ASP A 124 17.23 -32.98 9.37
N ASP A 125 16.91 -34.03 8.62
CA ASP A 125 17.26 -34.18 7.21
C ASP A 125 16.52 -33.14 6.34
N MET A 126 15.28 -32.78 6.65
CA MET A 126 14.56 -31.67 5.99
C MET A 126 15.17 -30.31 6.29
N VAL A 127 15.63 -30.06 7.53
CA VAL A 127 16.32 -28.82 7.90
C VAL A 127 17.69 -28.76 7.23
N LYS A 128 18.41 -29.88 7.20
CA LYS A 128 19.75 -30.01 6.62
C LYS A 128 19.73 -29.95 5.10
N SER A 129 18.74 -30.57 4.45
CA SER A 129 18.54 -30.51 2.99
C SER A 129 17.86 -29.21 2.55
N GLY A 130 16.95 -28.68 3.36
CA GLY A 130 16.28 -27.39 3.14
C GLY A 130 17.23 -26.19 3.23
N SER A 131 18.35 -26.31 3.94
CA SER A 131 19.41 -25.30 3.96
C SER A 131 20.27 -25.27 2.69
N THR A 132 20.18 -26.31 1.84
CA THR A 132 20.82 -26.36 0.53
C THR A 132 19.87 -26.13 -0.64
N SER A 133 18.68 -25.55 -0.38
CA SER A 133 17.93 -24.89 -1.43
C SER A 133 18.91 -23.97 -2.14
N THR A 134 19.23 -24.37 -3.35
CA THR A 134 19.77 -23.55 -4.42
C THR A 134 18.91 -22.29 -4.49
N ASP A 135 19.21 -21.31 -3.63
CA ASP A 135 19.17 -19.90 -3.98
C ASP A 135 20.08 -19.85 -5.20
N ALA A 136 19.51 -20.19 -6.35
CA ALA A 136 20.11 -20.03 -7.64
C ALA A 136 20.54 -18.58 -7.62
N LYS A 137 21.84 -18.38 -7.40
CA LYS A 137 22.53 -17.10 -7.38
C LYS A 137 22.39 -16.59 -8.80
N GLY A 138 21.19 -16.12 -9.13
CA GLY A 138 20.94 -15.38 -10.33
C GLY A 138 21.91 -14.22 -10.33
N PRO A 139 22.29 -13.73 -11.51
CA PRO A 139 23.21 -12.60 -11.61
C PRO A 139 22.73 -11.48 -10.70
N THR A 140 23.55 -11.13 -9.72
CA THR A 140 23.26 -10.04 -8.79
C THR A 140 23.20 -8.75 -9.58
N ILE A 141 22.11 -8.01 -9.43
CA ILE A 141 21.86 -6.76 -10.14
C ILE A 141 22.51 -5.63 -9.32
N PRO A 142 23.58 -4.99 -9.82
CA PRO A 142 24.26 -3.93 -9.09
C PRO A 142 23.37 -2.69 -8.98
N ARG A 143 23.65 -1.86 -7.97
CA ARG A 143 22.95 -0.59 -7.78
C ARG A 143 23.33 0.39 -8.91
N PRO A 144 22.35 0.99 -9.64
CA PRO A 144 22.65 2.02 -10.62
C PRO A 144 23.25 3.27 -9.96
N LYS A 145 24.09 4.00 -10.69
CA LYS A 145 24.71 5.23 -10.19
C LYS A 145 23.67 6.35 -10.06
N GLY A 146 23.75 7.13 -8.99
CA GLY A 146 22.89 8.29 -8.73
C GLY A 146 21.78 8.03 -7.71
N SER A 147 20.89 9.02 -7.57
CA SER A 147 19.70 8.94 -6.70
C SER A 147 18.48 8.46 -7.48
N ALA A 148 17.70 7.56 -6.89
CA ALA A 148 16.42 7.14 -7.45
C ALA A 148 15.50 8.36 -7.62
N SER A 149 14.59 8.30 -8.61
CA SER A 149 13.71 9.39 -9.05
C SER A 149 14.39 10.52 -9.82
N THR A 150 15.65 10.87 -9.54
CA THR A 150 16.36 11.94 -10.26
C THR A 150 17.20 11.40 -11.41
N HIS A 151 17.95 10.33 -11.18
CA HIS A 151 18.92 9.80 -12.15
C HIS A 151 18.43 8.52 -12.83
N PHE A 152 17.56 7.76 -12.16
CA PHE A 152 17.02 6.52 -12.70
C PHE A 152 15.63 6.23 -12.14
N SER A 153 14.84 5.50 -12.93
CA SER A 153 13.58 4.90 -12.49
C SER A 153 13.86 3.55 -11.84
N ILE A 154 13.35 3.35 -10.62
CA ILE A 154 13.50 2.10 -9.86
C ILE A 154 12.93 0.93 -10.67
N GLN A 155 11.77 1.11 -11.30
CA GLN A 155 11.11 0.07 -12.09
C GLN A 155 11.93 -0.34 -13.33
N VAL A 156 12.56 0.61 -14.00
CA VAL A 156 13.46 0.36 -15.14
C VAL A 156 14.72 -0.37 -14.67
N ALA A 157 15.34 0.08 -13.58
CA ALA A 157 16.53 -0.54 -13.00
C ALA A 157 16.27 -1.96 -12.48
N MET A 158 15.05 -2.23 -11.99
CA MET A 158 14.57 -3.57 -11.65
C MET A 158 14.17 -4.41 -12.88
N LYS A 159 14.27 -3.88 -14.11
CA LYS A 159 13.84 -4.56 -15.35
C LYS A 159 12.35 -4.96 -15.37
N LEU A 160 11.50 -4.16 -14.72
CA LEU A 160 10.05 -4.38 -14.59
C LEU A 160 9.19 -3.35 -15.35
N ALA A 161 9.78 -2.50 -16.19
CA ALA A 161 9.09 -1.36 -16.81
C ALA A 161 8.32 -1.65 -18.12
N SER A 162 8.44 -2.85 -18.71
CA SER A 162 8.08 -3.05 -20.12
C SER A 162 6.77 -3.79 -20.40
N LEU A 163 6.20 -4.50 -19.43
CA LEU A 163 5.05 -5.39 -19.65
C LEU A 163 4.03 -5.21 -18.53
N GLN A 164 2.74 -5.27 -18.84
CA GLN A 164 1.67 -5.09 -17.86
C GLN A 164 1.81 -6.06 -16.67
N GLU A 165 2.15 -7.33 -16.92
CA GLU A 165 2.41 -8.32 -15.86
C GLU A 165 3.59 -7.93 -14.96
N LYS A 166 4.65 -7.36 -15.54
CA LYS A 166 5.82 -6.89 -14.79
C LYS A 166 5.50 -5.65 -13.96
N ASP A 167 4.65 -4.78 -14.48
CA ASP A 167 4.13 -3.62 -13.74
C ASP A 167 3.26 -4.07 -12.56
N LEU A 168 2.36 -5.04 -12.76
CA LEU A 168 1.59 -5.64 -11.67
C LEU A 168 2.50 -6.27 -10.60
N LYS A 169 3.56 -6.97 -11.03
CA LYS A 169 4.57 -7.52 -10.12
C LYS A 169 5.31 -6.42 -9.35
N TYR A 170 5.72 -5.34 -10.02
CA TYR A 170 6.34 -4.18 -9.37
C TYR A 170 5.41 -3.54 -8.33
N LYS A 171 4.15 -3.29 -8.67
CA LYS A 171 3.13 -2.77 -7.75
C LYS A 171 2.86 -3.73 -6.58
N ALA A 172 2.90 -5.04 -6.80
CA ALA A 172 2.77 -6.03 -5.73
C ALA A 172 3.95 -5.96 -4.76
N ILE A 173 5.18 -5.86 -5.27
CA ILE A 173 6.40 -5.69 -4.45
C ILE A 173 6.35 -4.38 -3.67
N GLN A 174 6.00 -3.27 -4.33
CA GLN A 174 5.90 -1.96 -3.70
C GLN A 174 4.89 -1.99 -2.53
N ARG A 175 3.67 -2.50 -2.77
CA ARG A 175 2.65 -2.65 -1.71
C ARG A 175 3.14 -3.55 -0.57
N GLY A 176 3.83 -4.64 -0.90
CA GLY A 176 4.41 -5.55 0.07
C GLY A 176 5.43 -4.86 0.97
N ILE A 177 6.34 -4.06 0.41
CA ILE A 177 7.34 -3.29 1.15
C ILE A 177 6.68 -2.22 2.02
N HIS A 178 5.66 -1.51 1.52
CA HIS A 178 4.92 -0.53 2.32
C HIS A 178 4.31 -1.18 3.57
N PHE A 179 3.65 -2.33 3.40
CA PHE A 179 3.07 -3.09 4.50
C PHE A 179 4.12 -3.58 5.50
N LEU A 180 5.24 -4.09 5.01
CA LEU A 180 6.34 -4.53 5.88
C LEU A 180 6.99 -3.38 6.64
N ALA A 181 7.18 -2.22 6.01
CA ALA A 181 7.73 -1.04 6.65
C ALA A 181 6.88 -0.57 7.84
N LEU A 182 5.56 -0.65 7.72
CA LEU A 182 4.63 -0.39 8.82
C LEU A 182 4.74 -1.45 9.92
N ASN A 183 4.77 -2.75 9.56
CA ASN A 183 4.81 -3.84 10.54
C ASN A 183 6.11 -3.95 11.32
N VAL A 184 7.24 -3.57 10.72
CA VAL A 184 8.55 -3.53 11.40
C VAL A 184 8.64 -2.33 12.36
N ASN A 185 7.58 -1.51 12.45
CA ASN A 185 7.52 -0.32 13.31
C ASN A 185 8.67 0.65 13.05
N ILE A 186 9.08 0.79 11.79
CA ILE A 186 10.08 1.78 11.44
C ILE A 186 9.46 3.16 11.61
N ASP A 187 10.07 3.99 12.46
CA ASP A 187 9.62 5.37 12.62
C ASP A 187 9.89 6.14 11.33
N TRP A 188 8.82 6.30 10.55
CA TRP A 188 8.85 7.01 9.29
C TRP A 188 9.21 8.47 9.49
N LYS A 189 9.04 9.07 10.68
CA LYS A 189 9.39 10.48 10.95
C LYS A 189 10.90 10.74 10.88
N LEU A 190 11.71 9.70 11.09
CA LEU A 190 13.15 9.80 11.02
C LEU A 190 13.65 9.80 9.58
N THR A 191 14.71 10.57 9.31
CA THR A 191 15.44 10.47 8.05
C THR A 191 15.99 9.06 7.88
N TRP A 192 16.00 8.52 6.65
CA TRP A 192 16.46 7.15 6.37
C TRP A 192 17.83 6.83 6.98
N SER A 193 18.78 7.77 6.93
CA SER A 193 20.11 7.61 7.53
C SER A 193 20.10 7.43 9.05
N LYS A 194 19.11 7.98 9.75
CA LYS A 194 18.95 7.92 11.22
C LYS A 194 18.19 6.69 11.70
N ILE A 195 17.53 5.95 10.81
CA ILE A 195 16.81 4.72 11.16
C ILE A 195 17.82 3.66 11.64
N PRO A 196 17.58 2.98 12.79
CA PRO A 196 18.48 1.96 13.31
C PRO A 196 18.81 0.87 12.28
N ALA A 197 20.08 0.49 12.21
CA ALA A 197 20.55 -0.54 11.27
C ALA A 197 19.81 -1.88 11.46
N LEU A 198 19.50 -2.25 12.71
CA LEU A 198 18.74 -3.46 13.04
C LEU A 198 17.33 -3.43 12.42
N ALA A 199 16.64 -2.30 12.47
CA ALA A 199 15.30 -2.16 11.89
C ALA A 199 15.33 -2.27 10.35
N LYS A 200 16.36 -1.70 9.71
CA LYS A 200 16.60 -1.87 8.27
C LYS A 200 16.86 -3.32 7.92
N ALA A 201 17.73 -4.01 8.68
CA ALA A 201 18.04 -5.42 8.47
C ALA A 201 16.78 -6.31 8.57
N ASN A 202 15.93 -6.06 9.58
CA ASN A 202 14.66 -6.78 9.73
C ASN A 202 13.72 -6.55 8.55
N LEU A 203 13.61 -5.31 8.06
CA LEU A 203 12.84 -4.98 6.86
C LEU A 203 13.38 -5.73 5.63
N TYR A 204 14.70 -5.75 5.42
CA TYR A 204 15.31 -6.43 4.28
C TYR A 204 15.08 -7.94 4.32
N SER A 205 15.26 -8.58 5.49
CA SER A 205 15.00 -10.01 5.66
C SER A 205 13.54 -10.35 5.39
N ALA A 206 12.59 -9.64 5.99
CA ALA A 206 11.16 -9.85 5.76
C ALA A 206 10.75 -9.60 4.30
N ALA A 207 11.37 -8.61 3.64
CA ALA A 207 11.11 -8.33 2.23
C ALA A 207 11.61 -9.45 1.31
N ARG A 208 12.80 -10.01 1.57
CA ARG A 208 13.36 -11.15 0.82
C ARG A 208 12.53 -12.42 0.99
N GLU A 209 12.02 -12.67 2.18
CA GLU A 209 11.14 -13.81 2.47
C GLU A 209 9.83 -13.69 1.70
N LYS A 210 9.18 -12.52 1.75
CA LYS A 210 7.89 -12.27 1.08
C LYS A 210 8.02 -12.21 -0.44
N HIS A 211 9.08 -11.60 -0.94
CA HIS A 211 9.31 -11.41 -2.37
C HIS A 211 10.70 -11.95 -2.73
N LYS A 212 10.77 -13.25 -3.06
CA LYS A 212 12.03 -13.93 -3.45
C LYS A 212 12.80 -13.20 -4.55
N TYR A 213 12.11 -12.46 -5.42
CA TYR A 213 12.71 -11.62 -6.46
C TYR A 213 13.67 -10.55 -5.90
N LEU A 214 13.46 -10.05 -4.69
CA LEU A 214 14.31 -9.03 -4.09
C LEU A 214 15.71 -9.56 -3.69
N LYS A 215 15.90 -10.88 -3.61
CA LYS A 215 17.20 -11.49 -3.31
C LYS A 215 18.26 -11.24 -4.39
N CYS A 216 17.87 -10.87 -5.61
CA CYS A 216 18.83 -10.66 -6.71
C CYS A 216 19.49 -9.28 -6.70
N PHE A 217 19.09 -8.36 -5.82
CA PHE A 217 19.62 -7.00 -5.79
C PHE A 217 20.76 -6.87 -4.77
N GLU A 218 21.88 -6.29 -5.21
CA GLU A 218 23.04 -6.10 -4.34
C GLU A 218 22.70 -5.18 -3.15
N ASN A 219 23.09 -5.59 -1.94
CA ASN A 219 22.86 -4.81 -0.71
C ASN A 219 21.40 -4.34 -0.52
N ASP A 220 20.43 -5.10 -1.06
CA ASP A 220 19.00 -4.79 -0.98
C ASP A 220 18.62 -3.37 -1.48
N TRP A 221 19.39 -2.81 -2.43
CA TRP A 221 19.19 -1.42 -2.86
C TRP A 221 17.76 -1.15 -3.35
N ALA A 222 17.13 -2.12 -4.02
CA ALA A 222 15.76 -1.97 -4.51
C ALA A 222 14.75 -1.82 -3.36
N THR A 223 14.91 -2.60 -2.30
CA THR A 223 14.09 -2.52 -1.09
C THR A 223 14.29 -1.18 -0.38
N GLU A 224 15.55 -0.74 -0.29
CA GLU A 224 15.93 0.53 0.31
C GLU A 224 15.26 1.73 -0.41
N GLU A 225 15.37 1.79 -1.74
CA GLU A 225 14.83 2.91 -2.53
C GLU A 225 13.28 2.92 -2.53
N LEU A 226 12.63 1.75 -2.56
CA LEU A 226 11.18 1.65 -2.44
C LEU A 226 10.68 2.12 -1.07
N ALA A 227 11.39 1.77 0.02
CA ALA A 227 11.06 2.22 1.36
C ALA A 227 11.28 3.74 1.55
N LYS A 228 12.38 4.29 1.01
CA LYS A 228 12.62 5.75 0.99
C LYS A 228 11.52 6.48 0.26
N MET A 229 11.14 6.00 -0.93
CA MET A 229 10.05 6.58 -1.73
C MET A 229 8.73 6.56 -0.94
N TYR A 230 8.42 5.47 -0.25
CA TYR A 230 7.25 5.35 0.61
C TYR A 230 7.23 6.39 1.74
N PHE A 231 8.33 6.52 2.49
CA PHE A 231 8.41 7.48 3.59
C PHE A 231 8.36 8.93 3.10
N LYS A 232 8.98 9.25 1.96
CA LYS A 232 8.85 10.56 1.31
C LYS A 232 7.39 10.88 0.99
N ASN A 233 6.63 9.91 0.47
CA ASN A 233 5.21 10.10 0.16
C ASN A 233 4.36 10.25 1.42
N ILE A 234 4.62 9.48 2.47
CA ILE A 234 3.96 9.64 3.77
C ILE A 234 4.23 11.03 4.33
N HIS A 235 5.49 11.48 4.33
CA HIS A 235 5.88 12.82 4.79
C HIS A 235 5.10 13.90 4.05
N GLY A 236 5.12 13.86 2.71
CA GLY A 236 4.38 14.79 1.88
C GLY A 236 2.88 14.84 2.24
N ASN A 237 2.25 13.68 2.36
CA ASN A 237 0.84 13.59 2.74
C ASN A 237 0.56 14.11 4.16
N HIS A 238 1.42 13.83 5.13
CA HIS A 238 1.27 14.31 6.51
C HIS A 238 1.47 15.82 6.63
N TYR A 239 2.39 16.40 5.86
CA TYR A 239 2.54 17.86 5.76
C TYR A 239 1.31 18.50 5.14
N TRP A 240 0.80 17.92 4.04
CA TRP A 240 -0.40 18.41 3.37
C TRP A 240 -1.63 18.37 4.28
N ARG A 241 -1.80 17.29 5.08
CA ARG A 241 -2.88 17.16 6.07
C ARG A 241 -2.65 17.91 7.38
N SER A 242 -1.52 18.60 7.55
CA SER A 242 -1.14 19.31 8.78
C SER A 242 -1.01 18.41 10.02
N TYR A 243 -0.76 17.10 9.86
CA TYR A 243 -0.49 16.20 10.99
C TYR A 243 0.94 16.32 11.51
N LEU A 244 1.86 16.82 10.69
CA LEU A 244 3.24 17.07 11.08
C LEU A 244 3.50 18.58 11.04
N GLN A 245 4.12 19.10 12.10
CA GLN A 245 4.52 20.50 12.13
C GLN A 245 5.63 20.71 11.10
N VAL A 246 5.39 21.62 10.17
CA VAL A 246 6.42 22.03 9.21
C VAL A 246 7.52 22.70 10.04
N PRO A 247 8.80 22.31 9.90
CA PRO A 247 9.88 22.98 10.60
C PRO A 247 9.82 24.49 10.34
N GLU A 248 10.13 25.30 11.36
CA GLU A 248 9.86 26.74 11.35
C GLU A 248 10.48 27.47 10.15
N GLY A 249 11.67 27.04 9.71
CA GLY A 249 12.34 27.56 8.51
C GLY A 249 11.58 27.35 7.20
N TYR A 250 10.65 26.39 7.13
CA TYR A 250 9.82 26.10 5.95
C TYR A 250 8.37 26.55 6.10
N SER A 251 8.02 27.25 7.19
CA SER A 251 6.67 27.78 7.42
C SER A 251 6.16 28.65 6.26
N HIS A 252 7.05 29.42 5.64
CA HIS A 252 6.76 30.26 4.47
C HIS A 252 6.30 29.45 3.25
N LEU A 253 6.80 28.21 3.04
CA LEU A 253 6.33 27.35 1.95
C LEU A 253 4.87 26.91 2.15
N LYS A 254 4.43 26.77 3.41
CA LYS A 254 3.03 26.51 3.73
C LYS A 254 2.15 27.73 3.46
N ALA A 255 2.63 28.93 3.78
CA ALA A 255 1.93 30.18 3.44
C ALA A 255 1.81 30.36 1.91
N ASN A 256 2.89 30.12 1.17
CA ASN A 256 2.90 30.21 -0.30
C ASN A 256 2.01 29.14 -0.95
N SER A 257 2.07 27.89 -0.46
CA SER A 257 1.21 26.82 -1.00
C SER A 257 -0.26 27.01 -0.64
N ALA A 258 -0.60 27.69 0.46
CA ALA A 258 -1.99 28.08 0.77
C ALA A 258 -2.49 29.22 -0.13
N GLN A 259 -1.60 30.13 -0.56
CA GLN A 259 -1.93 31.16 -1.55
C GLN A 259 -2.11 30.56 -2.96
N HIS A 260 -1.31 29.54 -3.30
CA HIS A 260 -1.46 28.80 -4.53
C HIS A 260 -2.66 27.87 -4.44
N ASN A 261 -3.72 28.14 -5.20
CA ASN A 261 -4.89 27.29 -5.22
C ASN A 261 -4.74 26.30 -6.39
N PRO A 262 -4.17 25.08 -6.20
CA PRO A 262 -3.86 24.16 -7.31
C PRO A 262 -5.11 23.78 -8.09
N SER A 263 -6.25 23.78 -7.40
CA SER A 263 -7.58 23.61 -7.95
C SER A 263 -7.88 24.63 -9.05
N THR A 264 -7.47 25.89 -8.93
CA THR A 264 -7.79 26.90 -9.95
C THR A 264 -7.09 26.65 -11.28
N SER A 265 -5.84 26.19 -11.29
CA SER A 265 -5.12 25.89 -12.54
C SER A 265 -5.63 24.59 -13.18
N CYS A 266 -5.77 23.51 -12.39
CA CYS A 266 -6.32 22.26 -12.90
C CYS A 266 -7.77 22.40 -13.34
N ILE A 267 -8.63 23.11 -12.59
CA ILE A 267 -10.01 23.38 -13.00
C ILE A 267 -10.04 24.21 -14.29
N LYS A 268 -9.17 25.22 -14.44
CA LYS A 268 -9.11 25.99 -15.69
C LYS A 268 -8.72 25.10 -16.87
N LYS A 269 -7.69 24.25 -16.73
CA LYS A 269 -7.29 23.30 -17.78
C LYS A 269 -8.40 22.30 -18.10
N VAL A 270 -9.02 21.68 -17.10
CA VAL A 270 -10.13 20.73 -17.30
C VAL A 270 -11.32 21.41 -17.95
N LYS A 271 -11.68 22.63 -17.53
CA LYS A 271 -12.75 23.41 -18.18
C LYS A 271 -12.40 23.74 -19.63
N ALA A 272 -11.16 24.10 -19.93
CA ALA A 272 -10.72 24.36 -21.30
C ALA A 272 -10.80 23.11 -22.19
N VAL A 273 -10.37 21.95 -21.69
CA VAL A 273 -10.48 20.66 -22.40
C VAL A 273 -11.95 20.31 -22.62
N MET A 274 -12.79 20.42 -21.59
CA MET A 274 -14.22 20.15 -21.69
C MET A 274 -14.92 21.06 -22.70
N LEU A 275 -14.57 22.35 -22.73
CA LEU A 275 -15.09 23.31 -23.69
C LEU A 275 -14.66 22.95 -25.13
N LYS A 276 -13.38 22.60 -25.35
CA LYS A 276 -12.89 22.11 -26.65
C LYS A 276 -13.64 20.85 -27.11
N CYS A 277 -13.86 19.89 -26.22
CA CYS A 277 -14.66 18.69 -26.54
C CYS A 277 -16.11 19.05 -26.90
N GLN A 278 -16.72 20.01 -26.20
CA GLN A 278 -18.06 20.48 -26.49
C GLN A 278 -18.15 21.17 -27.86
N GLU A 279 -17.18 22.02 -28.20
CA GLU A 279 -17.08 22.66 -29.52
C GLU A 279 -16.89 21.64 -30.64
N ALA A 280 -16.02 20.65 -30.44
CA ALA A 280 -15.82 19.57 -31.41
C ALA A 280 -17.10 18.75 -31.66
N ARG A 281 -17.87 18.46 -30.60
CA ARG A 281 -19.18 17.79 -30.73
C ARG A 281 -20.18 18.66 -31.48
N ALA A 282 -20.25 19.94 -31.17
CA ALA A 282 -21.13 20.88 -31.87
C ALA A 282 -20.80 20.97 -33.37
N ARG A 283 -19.51 21.04 -33.73
CA ARG A 283 -19.05 21.03 -35.13
C ARG A 283 -19.44 19.75 -35.86
N LYS A 284 -19.25 18.57 -35.25
CA LYS A 284 -19.68 17.29 -35.83
C LYS A 284 -21.20 17.27 -36.08
N THR A 285 -22.01 17.72 -35.12
CA THR A 285 -23.47 17.78 -35.31
C THR A 285 -23.91 18.79 -36.38
N ALA A 286 -23.23 19.94 -36.48
CA ALA A 286 -23.52 20.92 -37.52
C ALA A 286 -23.15 20.41 -38.92
N SER A 287 -22.00 19.75 -39.06
CA SER A 287 -21.57 19.13 -40.33
C SER A 287 -22.53 18.03 -40.78
N LYS A 288 -23.03 17.20 -39.84
CA LYS A 288 -24.02 16.16 -40.16
C LYS A 288 -25.33 16.76 -40.68
N ARG A 289 -25.84 17.81 -40.02
CA ARG A 289 -27.06 18.50 -40.47
C ARG A 289 -26.90 19.20 -41.82
N ALA A 290 -25.71 19.73 -42.11
CA ALA A 290 -25.42 20.32 -43.41
C ALA A 290 -25.45 19.26 -44.52
N ALA A 291 -24.85 18.09 -44.29
CA ALA A 291 -24.89 16.97 -45.22
C ALA A 291 -26.33 16.45 -45.45
N GLU A 292 -27.13 16.31 -44.39
CA GLU A 292 -28.54 15.90 -44.49
C GLU A 292 -29.42 16.94 -45.23
N ALA A 293 -29.05 18.23 -45.23
CA ALA A 293 -29.78 19.28 -45.93
C ALA A 293 -29.37 19.44 -47.40
N GLU A 294 -28.15 19.03 -47.75
CA GLU A 294 -27.64 19.04 -49.13
C GLU A 294 -28.02 17.80 -49.93
N GLU A 295 -28.46 16.72 -49.28
CA GLU A 295 -29.08 15.60 -50.00
C GLU A 295 -30.33 16.14 -50.70
N PRO A 296 -30.30 16.33 -52.03
CA PRO A 296 -31.47 16.77 -52.76
C PRO A 296 -32.52 15.70 -52.54
N ALA A 297 -33.78 16.10 -52.31
CA ALA A 297 -34.91 15.20 -52.29
C ALA A 297 -34.91 14.40 -53.60
N MET A 298 -34.27 13.24 -53.59
CA MET A 298 -34.32 12.27 -54.67
C MET A 298 -35.78 11.86 -54.71
N GLU A 299 -36.43 12.41 -55.73
CA GLU A 299 -37.83 12.25 -56.06
C GLU A 299 -38.17 10.76 -55.96
N ASP A 300 -39.10 10.46 -55.06
CA ASP A 300 -39.61 9.15 -54.72
C ASP A 300 -40.20 8.47 -55.97
N THR A 301 -39.33 7.85 -56.77
CA THR A 301 -39.74 6.91 -57.80
C THR A 301 -40.23 5.66 -57.09
N ASN A 302 -41.53 5.69 -56.78
CA ASN A 302 -42.36 4.56 -56.39
C ASN A 302 -42.11 3.38 -57.34
N ASP A 303 -41.33 2.40 -56.90
CA ASP A 303 -41.32 1.07 -57.50
C ASP A 303 -41.76 0.06 -56.42
N PRO A 304 -43.03 -0.40 -56.44
CA PRO A 304 -43.52 -1.39 -55.50
C PRO A 304 -43.04 -2.76 -55.95
N ASN A 305 -41.96 -3.27 -55.34
CA ASN A 305 -41.65 -4.70 -55.44
C ASN A 305 -41.64 -5.35 -54.05
N PRO A 306 -42.63 -6.21 -53.74
CA PRO A 306 -42.65 -7.00 -52.53
C PRO A 306 -41.86 -8.30 -52.75
N ILE A 307 -41.60 -9.03 -51.66
CA ILE A 307 -41.01 -10.39 -51.61
C ILE A 307 -39.47 -10.30 -51.64
N GLY A 308 -38.76 -10.50 -50.54
CA GLY A 308 -38.99 -11.45 -49.46
C GLY A 308 -37.83 -12.43 -49.49
N GLN A 309 -36.93 -12.32 -48.52
CA GLN A 309 -35.92 -13.32 -48.11
C GLN A 309 -35.06 -12.61 -47.06
N ASP A 310 -35.29 -12.91 -45.79
CA ASP A 310 -34.52 -13.91 -45.03
C ASP A 310 -33.04 -13.53 -44.90
N SER A 311 -32.67 -13.33 -43.63
CA SER A 311 -31.36 -13.59 -43.05
C SER A 311 -30.18 -12.84 -43.66
N GLU A 312 -29.64 -11.89 -42.90
CA GLU A 312 -28.24 -11.99 -42.46
C GLU A 312 -27.95 -10.99 -41.33
N GLU A 313 -27.17 -11.49 -40.37
CA GLU A 313 -26.47 -10.81 -39.29
C GLU A 313 -26.41 -9.28 -39.38
N ILE A 314 -26.97 -8.62 -38.36
CA ILE A 314 -26.49 -7.31 -37.92
C ILE A 314 -25.09 -7.54 -37.34
N GLN A 315 -24.07 -7.44 -38.18
CA GLN A 315 -22.73 -7.06 -37.73
C GLN A 315 -22.86 -5.64 -37.18
N VAL A 316 -22.92 -5.55 -35.86
CA VAL A 316 -22.64 -4.31 -35.16
C VAL A 316 -21.16 -4.06 -35.40
N ASP A 317 -20.83 -3.29 -36.43
CA ASP A 317 -19.54 -2.62 -36.53
C ASP A 317 -19.47 -1.67 -35.33
N GLU A 318 -18.93 -2.19 -34.22
CA GLU A 318 -18.29 -1.39 -33.19
C GLU A 318 -17.11 -0.70 -33.87
N GLU A 319 -17.39 0.44 -34.53
CA GLU A 319 -16.40 1.42 -34.93
C GLU A 319 -15.67 1.86 -33.65
N ASP A 320 -14.59 1.14 -33.37
CA ASP A 320 -13.27 1.67 -33.11
C ASP A 320 -13.32 3.07 -32.47
N ASP A 321 -13.57 3.09 -31.15
CA ASP A 321 -13.22 4.18 -30.23
C ASP A 321 -11.68 4.29 -30.17
N ASN A 322 -11.10 4.54 -31.34
CA ASN A 322 -9.72 4.90 -31.55
C ASN A 322 -9.59 6.36 -31.11
N MET A 323 -9.59 6.55 -29.80
CA MET A 323 -9.20 7.80 -29.17
C MET A 323 -7.82 8.17 -29.72
N PRO A 324 -7.66 9.31 -30.43
CA PRO A 324 -6.35 9.77 -30.82
C PRO A 324 -5.59 10.07 -29.53
N VAL A 325 -4.65 9.19 -29.21
CA VAL A 325 -3.55 9.48 -28.29
C VAL A 325 -2.64 10.47 -29.01
N ASP A 326 -3.10 11.73 -29.08
CA ASP A 326 -2.26 12.87 -29.42
C ASP A 326 -1.25 13.03 -28.28
N ALA A 327 -0.18 12.27 -28.40
CA ALA A 327 1.08 12.46 -27.73
C ALA A 327 1.76 13.70 -28.31
N GLU A 328 1.18 14.87 -28.10
CA GLU A 328 1.92 16.13 -28.24
C GLU A 328 2.69 16.35 -26.93
N GLY A 329 3.97 15.97 -26.99
CA GLY A 329 4.96 16.35 -26.01
C GLY A 329 5.00 17.87 -25.91
N GLY A 330 4.60 18.37 -24.74
CA GLY A 330 4.89 19.75 -24.35
C GLY A 330 6.40 19.89 -24.22
N GLU A 331 6.97 20.68 -25.12
CA GLU A 331 8.30 21.26 -24.98
C GLU A 331 8.30 22.11 -23.71
N ASP A 332 8.89 21.58 -22.63
CA ASP A 332 9.26 22.38 -21.48
C ASP A 332 10.41 23.30 -21.91
N ASP A 333 10.02 24.50 -22.34
CA ASP A 333 10.88 25.68 -22.51
C ASP A 333 11.62 25.95 -21.19
N ASN A 334 12.85 25.43 -21.14
CA ASN A 334 13.71 25.49 -19.98
C ASN A 334 14.45 26.84 -20.03
N GLY A 335 13.81 27.85 -19.45
CA GLY A 335 14.33 29.20 -19.30
C GLY A 335 15.77 29.21 -18.76
N GLU A 336 16.65 29.64 -19.65
CA GLU A 336 18.03 30.04 -19.44
C GLU A 336 18.11 31.01 -18.24
N SER A 337 18.69 30.55 -17.15
CA SER A 337 19.08 31.40 -16.02
C SER A 337 20.53 31.78 -16.26
N GLU A 338 20.76 33.02 -16.72
CA GLU A 338 22.07 33.65 -16.71
C GLU A 338 22.60 33.72 -15.27
N GLU A 339 23.77 33.13 -15.05
CA GLU A 339 24.75 33.55 -14.03
C GLU A 339 26.12 33.74 -14.68
#